data_AF-A8URI6-F1
#
_entry.id   AF-A8URI6-F1
#
_cell.length_a   1.000
_cell.length_b   1.000
_cell.length_c   1.000
_cell.angle_alpha   90.00
_cell.angle_beta   90.00
_cell.angle_gamma   90.00
#
_symmetry.space_group_name_H-M   'P 1'
#
loop_
_entity.id
_entity.type
_entity.pdbx_description
1 polymer ?
#
loop_
_entity_poly.entity_id
_entity_poly.type
_entity_poly.pdbx_seq_one_letter_code
_entity_poly.pdbx_strand_id
1 'polypeptide(L)'
;MQALKADNVYPWEGKTQRPTEGEFIKLNPDKSISVPDNPIIPYIEGDGIGPEITPAMIQVVNAAVEKTYGGTKKIIWVEVLAGDKAEEKTGDRLPQETLDFLKESVVGIKGPLGTPVGKGVRSINSALRRAFDFYSAVRPVYWMGQPTPIPDPKRVDVVVFRENTDDVYSGIEFFSGTEEAKKVREFLIKEMGAKESGFPEDVGITVKPMSEFKTKRHVRKALRYALENGRKNVAVIGKGNIMKATEGAFINWAFEVAEEPEFKDKVVTDPEAEPAEGQVKLSKVITDQMLMQLVLRPDAWDVVIAQNLNGDYVSDLAASLIGGPGFVPSGNIGDGYALFESTHGTAWDIAGKGLANPLSITLSGAMMLEYLGWKDAAEKIYSAVRKTFEDRVGTPDVASGFKKLGIEAKAVSTSEYAQEIISRI
;
A
#
# COMPACT_ATOMS: atom_id res chain seq x y z
N MET A 1 8.44 -18.52 19.40
CA MET A 1 7.23 -17.69 19.48
C MET A 1 6.92 -17.42 20.94
N GLN A 2 7.21 -16.21 21.43
CA GLN A 2 6.53 -15.71 22.62
C GLN A 2 5.11 -15.37 22.15
N ALA A 3 4.11 -16.08 22.66
CA ALA A 3 2.72 -15.75 22.37
C ALA A 3 2.48 -14.26 22.71
N LEU A 4 1.79 -13.54 21.84
CA LEU A 4 1.26 -12.20 22.10
C LEU A 4 0.36 -12.27 23.33
N LYS A 5 0.93 -12.11 24.53
CA LYS A 5 0.19 -12.07 25.80
C LYS A 5 -0.19 -10.63 26.12
N ALA A 6 -1.02 -10.04 25.26
CA ALA A 6 -1.65 -8.77 25.53
C ALA A 6 -3.16 -9.01 25.59
N ASP A 7 -3.83 -8.44 26.60
CA ASP A 7 -5.26 -8.69 26.89
C ASP A 7 -6.22 -8.15 25.81
N ASN A 8 -5.69 -7.59 24.71
CA ASN A 8 -6.44 -7.13 23.54
C ASN A 8 -6.04 -7.85 22.25
N VAL A 9 -5.38 -9.00 22.34
CA VAL A 9 -4.99 -9.78 21.16
C VAL A 9 -5.64 -11.15 21.24
N TYR A 10 -6.50 -11.43 20.26
CA TYR A 10 -7.25 -12.67 20.14
C TYR A 10 -6.67 -13.51 19.00
N PRO A 11 -5.79 -14.47 19.29
CA PRO A 11 -5.25 -15.35 18.26
C PRO A 11 -6.35 -16.27 17.71
N TRP A 12 -6.10 -16.83 16.53
CA TRP A 12 -7.00 -17.81 15.94
C TRP A 12 -6.89 -19.13 16.71
N GLU A 13 -8.01 -19.65 17.22
CA GLU A 13 -8.06 -20.87 18.04
C GLU A 13 -9.14 -21.82 17.53
N GLY A 14 -8.86 -22.53 16.44
CA GLY A 14 -9.83 -23.41 15.77
C GLY A 14 -10.91 -22.66 14.97
N LYS A 15 -11.12 -21.38 15.27
CA LYS A 15 -11.99 -20.42 14.59
C LYS A 15 -11.54 -18.99 14.91
N THR A 16 -12.01 -18.04 14.11
CA THR A 16 -11.85 -16.61 14.37
C THR A 16 -12.62 -16.22 15.63
N GLN A 17 -11.95 -15.54 16.55
CA GLN A 17 -12.52 -15.16 17.83
C GLN A 17 -13.42 -13.93 17.69
N ARG A 18 -14.48 -13.86 18.49
CA ARG A 18 -15.42 -12.72 18.55
C ARG A 18 -15.46 -12.15 19.96
N PRO A 19 -14.48 -11.30 20.32
CA PRO A 19 -14.42 -10.67 21.64
C PRO A 19 -15.65 -9.80 21.90
N THR A 20 -16.09 -9.75 23.16
CA THR A 20 -17.27 -8.97 23.59
C THR A 20 -16.95 -7.54 23.99
N GLU A 21 -15.67 -7.26 24.27
CA GLU A 21 -15.17 -5.98 24.74
C GLU A 21 -14.71 -5.04 23.63
N GLY A 22 -14.89 -5.43 22.36
CA GLY A 22 -14.64 -4.61 21.18
C GLY A 22 -15.90 -4.38 20.36
N GLU A 23 -15.89 -3.33 19.55
CA GLU A 23 -16.98 -2.99 18.64
C GLU A 23 -16.48 -2.92 17.20
N PHE A 24 -17.30 -3.37 16.24
CA PHE A 24 -16.97 -3.21 14.82
C PHE A 24 -17.12 -1.76 14.37
N ILE A 25 -16.22 -1.32 13.48
CA ILE A 25 -16.33 -0.03 12.79
C ILE A 25 -17.59 -0.05 11.91
N LYS A 26 -18.37 1.03 11.95
CA LYS A 26 -19.58 1.14 11.14
C LYS A 26 -19.28 1.89 9.84
N LEU A 27 -19.60 1.26 8.71
CA LEU A 27 -19.62 1.93 7.40
C LEU A 27 -20.96 2.65 7.23
N ASN A 28 -20.92 3.98 7.16
CA ASN A 28 -22.11 4.82 6.99
C ASN A 28 -22.63 4.77 5.54
N PRO A 29 -23.91 5.15 5.28
CA PRO A 29 -24.47 5.15 3.93
C PRO A 29 -23.72 6.03 2.92
N ASP A 30 -23.10 7.11 3.39
CA ASP A 30 -22.27 8.04 2.61
C ASP A 30 -20.82 7.55 2.40
N LYS A 31 -20.50 6.33 2.83
CA LYS A 31 -19.18 5.68 2.78
C LYS A 31 -18.14 6.25 3.76
N SER A 32 -18.50 7.18 4.63
CA SER A 32 -17.67 7.52 5.79
C SER A 32 -17.68 6.38 6.83
N ILE A 33 -16.73 6.38 7.76
CA ILE A 33 -16.65 5.39 8.83
C ILE A 33 -16.90 6.03 10.20
N SER A 34 -17.61 5.31 11.07
CA SER A 34 -17.75 5.66 12.48
C SER A 34 -16.89 4.71 13.31
N VAL A 35 -15.85 5.25 13.94
CA VAL A 35 -14.84 4.49 14.68
C VAL A 35 -15.16 4.55 16.19
N PRO A 36 -15.46 3.40 16.84
CA PRO A 36 -15.64 3.35 18.30
C PRO A 36 -14.29 3.57 19.03
N ASP A 37 -14.31 3.73 20.35
CA ASP A 37 -13.09 3.87 21.15
C ASP A 37 -12.31 2.55 21.30
N ASN A 38 -13.01 1.42 21.11
CA ASN A 38 -12.53 0.05 21.23
C ASN A 38 -12.71 -0.78 19.92
N PRO A 39 -12.20 -0.32 18.76
CA PRO A 39 -12.48 -0.97 17.48
C PRO A 39 -11.88 -2.38 17.41
N ILE A 40 -12.65 -3.32 16.88
CA ILE A 40 -12.16 -4.64 16.45
C ILE A 40 -11.43 -4.47 15.13
N ILE A 41 -10.13 -4.77 15.13
CA ILE A 41 -9.27 -4.71 13.94
C ILE A 41 -8.71 -6.11 13.66
N PRO A 42 -9.13 -6.76 12.56
CA PRO A 42 -8.52 -8.00 12.12
C PRO A 42 -7.09 -7.78 11.68
N TYR A 43 -6.21 -8.70 12.08
CA TYR A 43 -4.85 -8.79 11.57
C TYR A 43 -4.58 -10.16 10.94
N ILE A 44 -3.81 -10.16 9.87
CA ILE A 44 -3.25 -11.38 9.25
C ILE A 44 -1.75 -11.35 9.50
N GLU A 45 -1.19 -12.35 10.20
CA GLU A 45 0.27 -12.45 10.40
C GLU A 45 1.03 -12.48 9.07
N GLY A 46 0.49 -13.21 8.10
CA GLY A 46 1.09 -13.42 6.79
C GLY A 46 2.15 -14.53 6.82
N ASP A 47 2.94 -14.57 5.76
CA ASP A 47 3.90 -15.61 5.45
C ASP A 47 5.35 -15.14 5.71
N GLY A 48 6.30 -16.07 5.79
CA GLY A 48 7.72 -15.77 5.97
C GLY A 48 8.02 -15.01 7.24
N ILE A 49 8.50 -13.76 7.14
CA ILE A 49 8.78 -12.88 8.28
C ILE A 49 7.52 -12.32 8.96
N GLY A 50 6.34 -12.51 8.36
CA GLY A 50 5.06 -12.01 8.85
C GLY A 50 4.78 -12.30 10.35
N PRO A 51 4.93 -13.55 10.81
CA PRO A 51 4.78 -13.93 12.23
C PRO A 51 5.78 -13.28 13.20
N GLU A 52 6.85 -12.64 12.72
CA GLU A 52 7.81 -11.92 13.56
C GLU A 52 7.53 -10.41 13.59
N ILE A 53 7.23 -9.82 12.44
CA ILE A 53 7.02 -8.37 12.33
C ILE A 53 5.62 -7.92 12.76
N THR A 54 4.61 -8.78 12.63
CA THR A 54 3.22 -8.44 12.99
C THR A 54 3.06 -8.27 14.51
N PRO A 55 3.57 -9.19 15.36
CA PRO A 55 3.59 -8.96 16.81
C PRO A 55 4.35 -7.70 17.23
N ALA A 56 5.48 -7.42 16.58
CA ALA A 56 6.29 -6.23 16.83
C ALA A 56 5.50 -4.94 16.54
N MET A 57 4.79 -4.88 15.40
CA MET A 57 3.90 -3.78 15.06
C MET A 57 2.78 -3.60 16.08
N ILE A 58 2.08 -4.67 16.46
CA ILE A 58 0.96 -4.61 17.42
C ILE A 58 1.42 -3.99 18.75
N GLN A 59 2.62 -4.37 19.24
CA GLN A 59 3.18 -3.80 20.46
C GLN A 59 3.43 -2.29 20.34
N VAL A 60 4.02 -1.84 19.24
CA VAL A 60 4.29 -0.41 18.99
C VAL A 60 2.99 0.39 18.89
N VAL A 61 2.01 -0.11 18.13
CA VAL A 61 0.71 0.55 17.96
C VAL A 61 -0.03 0.63 19.30
N ASN A 62 -0.08 -0.47 20.06
CA ASN A 62 -0.71 -0.47 21.39
C ASN A 62 -0.06 0.54 22.33
N ALA A 63 1.29 0.61 22.36
CA ALA A 63 2.00 1.58 23.19
C ALA A 63 1.69 3.03 22.80
N ALA A 64 1.62 3.33 21.49
CA ALA A 64 1.27 4.65 21.00
C ALA A 64 -0.15 5.06 21.38
N VAL A 65 -1.12 4.16 21.21
CA VAL A 65 -2.52 4.39 21.57
C VAL A 65 -2.67 4.60 23.08
N GLU A 66 -2.09 3.71 23.88
CA GLU A 66 -2.13 3.80 25.35
C GLU A 66 -1.51 5.11 25.84
N LYS A 67 -0.32 5.47 25.34
CA LYS A 67 0.37 6.69 25.73
C LYS A 67 -0.41 7.95 25.34
N THR A 68 -1.15 7.92 24.25
CA THR A 68 -1.88 9.08 23.73
C THR A 68 -3.20 9.28 24.46
N TYR A 69 -3.94 8.20 24.72
CA TYR A 69 -5.31 8.28 25.19
C TYR A 69 -5.49 7.81 26.65
N GLY A 70 -4.43 7.38 27.33
CA GLY A 70 -4.49 7.00 28.76
C GLY A 70 -5.52 5.91 29.05
N GLY A 71 -5.66 4.95 28.14
CA GLY A 71 -6.60 3.83 28.23
C GLY A 71 -8.03 4.12 27.78
N THR A 72 -8.40 5.37 27.42
CA THR A 72 -9.77 5.65 26.94
C THR A 72 -10.05 5.11 25.54
N LYS A 73 -9.00 4.87 24.74
CA LYS A 73 -9.07 4.21 23.44
C LYS A 73 -8.14 3.00 23.44
N LYS A 74 -8.54 1.91 22.79
CA LYS A 74 -7.75 0.67 22.70
C LYS A 74 -8.14 -0.10 21.44
N ILE A 75 -7.20 -0.65 20.69
CA ILE A 75 -7.56 -1.56 19.59
C ILE A 75 -7.80 -2.97 20.14
N ILE A 76 -8.84 -3.65 19.68
CA ILE A 76 -9.06 -5.07 19.93
C ILE A 76 -8.62 -5.84 18.68
N TRP A 77 -7.47 -6.51 18.77
CA TRP A 77 -6.86 -7.23 17.66
C TRP A 77 -7.43 -8.64 17.57
N VAL A 78 -7.93 -9.01 16.41
CA VAL A 78 -8.43 -10.38 16.15
C VAL A 78 -7.65 -10.99 15.00
N GLU A 79 -7.07 -12.16 15.23
CA GLU A 79 -6.37 -12.85 14.15
C GLU A 79 -7.36 -13.48 13.17
N VAL A 80 -7.12 -13.24 11.88
CA VAL A 80 -7.76 -13.95 10.77
C VAL A 80 -6.67 -14.55 9.88
N LEU A 81 -6.98 -15.68 9.23
CA LEU A 81 -5.96 -16.46 8.51
C LEU A 81 -5.94 -16.15 7.01
N ALA A 82 -4.76 -15.94 6.45
CA ALA A 82 -4.50 -16.03 5.03
C ALA A 82 -3.06 -16.48 4.79
N GLY A 83 -2.80 -17.15 3.67
CA GLY A 83 -1.48 -17.68 3.32
C GLY A 83 -1.23 -19.07 3.91
N ASP A 84 0.02 -19.35 4.24
CA ASP A 84 0.52 -20.68 4.58
C ASP A 84 -0.06 -21.16 5.93
N LYS A 85 -0.23 -20.25 6.89
CA LYS A 85 -0.91 -20.56 8.17
C LYS A 85 -2.36 -20.98 7.94
N ALA A 86 -3.05 -20.36 6.97
CA ALA A 86 -4.43 -20.72 6.63
C ALA A 86 -4.50 -22.10 5.98
N GLU A 87 -3.61 -22.39 5.04
CA GLU A 87 -3.51 -23.69 4.38
C GLU A 87 -3.25 -24.81 5.37
N GLU A 88 -2.30 -24.62 6.29
CA GLU A 88 -1.95 -25.60 7.32
C GLU A 88 -3.14 -25.90 8.25
N LYS A 89 -3.88 -24.87 8.67
CA LYS A 89 -4.95 -25.02 9.67
C LYS A 89 -6.31 -25.41 9.10
N THR A 90 -6.58 -25.04 7.84
CA THR A 90 -7.93 -25.14 7.26
C THR A 90 -7.98 -25.87 5.92
N GLY A 91 -6.84 -26.08 5.26
CA GLY A 91 -6.77 -26.59 3.89
C GLY A 91 -7.08 -25.54 2.81
N ASP A 92 -7.35 -24.28 3.19
CA ASP A 92 -7.62 -23.16 2.29
C ASP A 92 -6.68 -21.99 2.60
N ARG A 93 -6.03 -21.43 1.56
CA ARG A 93 -5.11 -20.28 1.70
C ARG A 93 -5.84 -18.96 1.94
N LEU A 94 -7.14 -18.88 1.66
CA LEU A 94 -7.97 -17.72 1.96
C LEU A 94 -9.39 -18.17 2.37
N PRO A 95 -9.56 -18.64 3.62
CA PRO A 95 -10.84 -19.14 4.11
C PRO A 95 -11.95 -18.07 4.02
N GLN A 96 -13.17 -18.50 3.72
CA GLN A 96 -14.33 -17.60 3.67
C GLN A 96 -14.57 -16.88 5.01
N GLU A 97 -14.27 -17.55 6.14
CA GLU A 97 -14.32 -16.94 7.48
C GLU A 97 -13.51 -15.64 7.58
N THR A 98 -12.31 -15.63 6.99
CA THR A 98 -11.44 -14.44 6.93
C THR A 98 -12.08 -13.32 6.12
N LEU A 99 -12.67 -13.64 4.97
CA LEU A 99 -13.33 -12.65 4.13
C LEU A 99 -14.56 -12.03 4.81
N ASP A 100 -15.37 -12.86 5.47
CA ASP A 100 -16.56 -12.41 6.18
C ASP A 100 -16.19 -11.50 7.36
N PHE A 101 -15.16 -11.86 8.12
CA PHE A 101 -14.72 -11.08 9.27
C PHE A 101 -14.07 -9.74 8.88
N LEU A 102 -13.23 -9.74 7.83
CA LEU A 102 -12.68 -8.51 7.26
C LEU A 102 -13.79 -7.56 6.77
N LYS A 103 -14.86 -8.12 6.17
CA LYS A 103 -16.01 -7.33 5.72
C LYS A 103 -16.76 -6.68 6.87
N GLU A 104 -16.96 -7.41 7.97
CA GLU A 104 -17.62 -6.87 9.16
C GLU A 104 -16.79 -5.79 9.85
N SER A 105 -15.46 -5.91 9.80
CA SER A 105 -14.54 -5.00 10.50
C SER A 105 -14.22 -3.71 9.76
N VAL A 106 -14.47 -3.65 8.44
CA VAL A 106 -14.22 -2.50 7.53
C VAL A 106 -12.73 -2.17 7.33
N VAL A 107 -11.94 -2.18 8.41
CA VAL A 107 -10.51 -1.90 8.41
C VAL A 107 -9.75 -3.12 8.91
N GLY A 108 -8.65 -3.48 8.26
CA GLY A 108 -7.74 -4.51 8.73
C GLY A 108 -6.29 -4.21 8.39
N ILE A 109 -5.37 -5.03 8.89
CA ILE A 109 -3.95 -4.95 8.58
C ILE A 109 -3.37 -6.34 8.30
N LYS A 110 -2.37 -6.45 7.44
CA LYS A 110 -1.72 -7.73 7.15
C LYS A 110 -0.21 -7.63 6.99
N GLY A 111 0.47 -8.72 7.36
CA GLY A 111 1.83 -9.00 6.91
C GLY A 111 1.93 -9.35 5.41
N PRO A 112 3.13 -9.74 4.97
CA PRO A 112 3.37 -10.13 3.59
C PRO A 112 2.68 -11.47 3.30
N LEU A 113 2.19 -11.66 2.07
CA LEU A 113 1.58 -12.92 1.63
C LEU A 113 2.32 -13.43 0.40
N GLY A 114 2.79 -14.68 0.46
CA GLY A 114 3.51 -15.35 -0.61
C GLY A 114 2.56 -15.74 -1.74
N THR A 115 2.87 -15.31 -2.96
CA THR A 115 2.21 -15.82 -4.17
C THR A 115 3.07 -16.95 -4.75
N PRO A 116 2.53 -18.18 -4.92
CA PRO A 116 3.30 -19.30 -5.46
C PRO A 116 3.75 -18.99 -6.89
N VAL A 117 4.97 -19.36 -7.23
CA VAL A 117 5.51 -19.22 -8.60
C VAL A 117 5.09 -20.44 -9.41
N GLY A 118 4.18 -20.28 -10.37
CA GLY A 118 3.70 -21.38 -11.21
C GLY A 118 2.35 -21.09 -11.90
N LYS A 119 2.08 -21.80 -13.00
CA LYS A 119 0.89 -21.56 -13.85
C LYS A 119 -0.41 -21.82 -13.08
N GLY A 120 -1.25 -20.78 -12.92
CA GLY A 120 -2.68 -20.92 -12.61
C GLY A 120 -3.12 -20.69 -11.16
N VAL A 121 -2.22 -20.41 -10.21
CA VAL A 121 -2.62 -20.13 -8.82
C VAL A 121 -3.05 -18.67 -8.66
N ARG A 122 -4.28 -18.44 -8.18
CA ARG A 122 -4.81 -17.09 -7.95
C ARG A 122 -4.04 -16.41 -6.81
N SER A 123 -3.54 -15.19 -7.04
CA SER A 123 -2.90 -14.39 -6.00
C SER A 123 -3.90 -14.02 -4.89
N ILE A 124 -3.53 -14.28 -3.62
CA ILE A 124 -4.34 -13.94 -2.45
C ILE A 124 -4.52 -12.41 -2.35
N ASN A 125 -3.47 -11.64 -2.61
CA ASN A 125 -3.54 -10.17 -2.62
C ASN A 125 -4.57 -9.68 -3.67
N SER A 126 -4.59 -10.29 -4.86
CA SER A 126 -5.59 -9.99 -5.90
C SER A 126 -7.01 -10.41 -5.48
N ALA A 127 -7.15 -11.54 -4.78
CA ALA A 127 -8.45 -11.99 -4.27
C ALA A 127 -9.01 -11.02 -3.22
N LEU A 128 -8.18 -10.61 -2.24
CA LEU A 128 -8.54 -9.61 -1.23
C LEU A 128 -8.93 -8.28 -1.87
N ARG A 129 -8.13 -7.76 -2.82
CA ARG A 129 -8.44 -6.50 -3.53
C ARG A 129 -9.80 -6.54 -4.22
N ARG A 130 -10.15 -7.66 -4.85
CA ARG A 130 -11.45 -7.84 -5.53
C ARG A 130 -12.61 -8.00 -4.55
N ALA A 131 -12.42 -8.74 -3.46
CA ALA A 131 -13.46 -9.01 -2.48
C ALA A 131 -13.98 -7.73 -1.80
N PHE A 132 -13.11 -6.75 -1.58
CA PHE A 132 -13.43 -5.50 -0.88
C PHE A 132 -13.41 -4.26 -1.78
N ASP A 133 -13.22 -4.44 -3.09
CA ASP A 133 -13.10 -3.35 -4.07
C ASP A 133 -12.06 -2.30 -3.67
N PHE A 134 -10.88 -2.75 -3.22
CA PHE A 134 -9.76 -1.88 -2.85
C PHE A 134 -9.10 -1.26 -4.09
N TYR A 135 -9.73 -0.23 -4.64
CA TYR A 135 -9.38 0.31 -5.96
C TYR A 135 -8.18 1.25 -5.98
N SER A 136 -7.72 1.74 -4.83
CA SER A 136 -6.56 2.61 -4.73
C SER A 136 -5.53 2.04 -3.75
N ALA A 137 -4.37 1.65 -4.25
CA ALA A 137 -3.20 1.42 -3.41
C ALA A 137 -2.50 2.76 -3.15
N VAL A 138 -2.32 3.11 -1.88
CA VAL A 138 -1.75 4.39 -1.44
C VAL A 138 -0.44 4.11 -0.72
N ARG A 139 0.65 4.72 -1.22
CA ARG A 139 2.00 4.54 -0.68
C ARG A 139 2.68 5.90 -0.45
N PRO A 140 2.62 6.44 0.78
CA PRO A 140 3.45 7.56 1.20
C PRO A 140 4.93 7.17 1.25
N VAL A 141 5.80 8.02 0.72
CA VAL A 141 7.25 7.81 0.66
C VAL A 141 7.94 9.09 1.11
N TYR A 142 8.47 9.07 2.33
CA TYR A 142 9.21 10.18 2.91
C TYR A 142 10.37 9.69 3.77
N TRP A 143 11.44 10.48 3.80
CA TRP A 143 12.63 10.14 4.58
C TRP A 143 12.46 10.49 6.07
N MET A 144 12.84 9.56 6.95
CA MET A 144 12.70 9.67 8.42
C MET A 144 14.03 9.58 9.17
N GLY A 145 15.17 9.52 8.48
CA GLY A 145 16.49 9.35 9.10
C GLY A 145 17.20 8.04 8.75
N GLN A 146 16.51 7.11 8.09
CA GLN A 146 17.09 5.82 7.67
C GLN A 146 18.26 5.99 6.69
N PRO A 147 19.19 5.02 6.62
CA PRO A 147 20.28 5.07 5.65
C PRO A 147 19.74 4.96 4.22
N THR A 148 20.28 5.78 3.31
CA THR A 148 19.85 5.81 1.91
C THR A 148 21.05 5.78 0.96
N PRO A 149 20.87 5.29 -0.28
CA PRO A 149 21.95 5.27 -1.27
C PRO A 149 22.14 6.62 -1.99
N ILE A 150 21.23 7.59 -1.79
CA ILE A 150 21.23 8.86 -2.51
C ILE A 150 21.71 10.02 -1.64
N PRO A 151 22.28 11.07 -2.24
CA PRO A 151 22.48 12.33 -1.53
C PRO A 151 21.13 13.02 -1.29
N ASP A 152 21.03 13.72 -0.16
CA ASP A 152 19.90 14.60 0.19
C ASP A 152 18.49 13.95 0.16
N PRO A 153 18.27 12.81 0.85
CA PRO A 153 17.02 12.07 0.80
C PRO A 153 15.82 12.82 1.39
N LYS A 154 16.05 13.90 2.16
CA LYS A 154 14.98 14.76 2.70
C LYS A 154 14.15 15.48 1.62
N ARG A 155 14.62 15.51 0.36
CA ARG A 155 13.87 16.03 -0.78
C ARG A 155 12.78 15.08 -1.27
N VAL A 156 12.75 13.84 -0.79
CA VAL A 156 11.72 12.86 -1.14
C VAL A 156 10.61 12.92 -0.10
N ASP A 157 9.47 13.46 -0.49
CA ASP A 157 8.18 13.40 0.21
C ASP A 157 7.08 13.35 -0.85
N VAL A 158 6.72 12.13 -1.27
CA VAL A 158 5.76 11.89 -2.35
C VAL A 158 4.78 10.80 -1.95
N VAL A 159 3.51 10.97 -2.31
CA VAL A 159 2.48 9.95 -2.10
C VAL A 159 2.03 9.39 -3.43
N VAL A 160 2.21 8.08 -3.62
CA VAL A 160 1.81 7.40 -4.84
C VAL A 160 0.41 6.79 -4.67
N PHE A 161 -0.51 7.22 -5.53
CA PHE A 161 -1.85 6.68 -5.70
C PHE A 161 -1.87 5.79 -6.95
N ARG A 162 -1.89 4.48 -6.74
CA ARG A 162 -1.93 3.46 -7.79
C ARG A 162 -3.35 2.89 -7.93
N GLU A 163 -3.93 3.01 -9.12
CA GLU A 163 -5.18 2.32 -9.45
C GLU A 163 -4.93 0.80 -9.41
N ASN A 164 -5.81 0.05 -8.74
CA ASN A 164 -5.50 -1.31 -8.30
C ASN A 164 -6.45 -2.38 -8.87
N THR A 165 -7.33 -2.04 -9.82
CA THR A 165 -8.42 -2.91 -10.31
C THR A 165 -8.52 -3.07 -11.83
N ASP A 166 -7.85 -2.25 -12.62
CA ASP A 166 -7.70 -2.36 -14.08
C ASP A 166 -6.23 -2.66 -14.47
N ASP A 167 -5.86 -2.34 -15.72
CA ASP A 167 -4.54 -2.51 -16.31
C ASP A 167 -4.15 -4.00 -16.50
N VAL A 168 -2.94 -4.25 -16.98
CA VAL A 168 -2.40 -5.61 -17.22
C VAL A 168 -2.39 -6.51 -15.98
N TYR A 169 -2.52 -5.93 -14.78
CA TYR A 169 -2.66 -6.64 -13.51
C TYR A 169 -4.01 -7.35 -13.36
N SER A 170 -4.96 -7.13 -14.28
CA SER A 170 -6.20 -7.90 -14.35
C SER A 170 -5.96 -9.37 -14.73
N GLY A 171 -4.76 -9.73 -15.21
CA GLY A 171 -4.36 -11.11 -15.49
C GLY A 171 -5.10 -11.75 -16.66
N ILE A 172 -5.52 -10.95 -17.64
CA ILE A 172 -6.17 -11.46 -18.86
C ILE A 172 -5.06 -11.76 -19.87
N GLU A 173 -4.63 -13.03 -19.88
CA GLU A 173 -3.46 -13.49 -20.60
C GLU A 173 -3.76 -14.74 -21.44
N PHE A 174 -3.23 -14.77 -22.66
CA PHE A 174 -3.31 -15.90 -23.57
C PHE A 174 -1.88 -16.29 -23.95
N PHE A 175 -1.44 -17.45 -23.46
CA PHE A 175 -0.07 -17.92 -23.63
C PHE A 175 0.19 -18.37 -25.07
N SER A 176 1.41 -18.10 -25.54
CA SER A 176 1.87 -18.54 -26.86
C SER A 176 1.63 -20.04 -27.08
N GLY A 177 1.15 -20.37 -28.28
CA GLY A 177 0.90 -21.74 -28.73
C GLY A 177 -0.41 -22.37 -28.24
N THR A 178 -1.19 -21.72 -27.38
CA THR A 178 -2.48 -22.26 -26.93
C THR A 178 -3.61 -21.99 -27.94
N GLU A 179 -4.68 -22.80 -27.88
CA GLU A 179 -5.85 -22.62 -28.75
C GLU A 179 -6.59 -21.30 -28.48
N GLU A 180 -6.55 -20.81 -27.24
CA GLU A 180 -7.12 -19.52 -26.87
C GLU A 180 -6.34 -18.37 -27.52
N ALA A 181 -5.00 -18.40 -27.48
CA ALA A 181 -4.17 -17.39 -28.13
C ALA A 181 -4.40 -17.37 -29.65
N LYS A 182 -4.53 -18.53 -30.30
CA LYS A 182 -4.88 -18.64 -31.72
C LYS A 182 -6.23 -17.99 -32.03
N LYS A 183 -7.27 -18.27 -31.23
CA LYS A 183 -8.61 -17.67 -31.40
C LYS A 183 -8.58 -16.14 -31.27
N VAL A 184 -7.89 -15.62 -30.26
CA VAL A 184 -7.78 -14.17 -30.04
C VAL A 184 -6.98 -13.52 -31.17
N ARG A 185 -5.87 -14.13 -31.58
CA ARG A 185 -5.08 -13.70 -32.74
C ARG A 185 -5.92 -13.63 -34.00
N GLU A 186 -6.66 -14.69 -34.32
CA GLU A 186 -7.52 -14.75 -35.50
C GLU A 186 -8.61 -13.68 -35.47
N PHE A 187 -9.25 -13.48 -34.31
CA PHE A 187 -10.22 -12.41 -34.12
C PHE A 187 -9.60 -11.03 -34.39
N LEU A 188 -8.42 -10.75 -33.82
CA LEU A 188 -7.75 -9.46 -34.02
C LEU A 188 -7.40 -9.20 -35.49
N ILE A 189 -6.94 -10.22 -36.21
CA ILE A 189 -6.55 -10.09 -37.62
C ILE A 189 -7.77 -10.00 -38.54
N LYS A 190 -8.72 -10.94 -38.41
CA LYS A 190 -9.85 -11.10 -39.35
C LYS A 190 -10.96 -10.08 -39.10
N GLU A 191 -11.26 -9.79 -37.84
CA GLU A 191 -12.43 -8.96 -37.46
C GLU A 191 -12.02 -7.53 -37.08
N MET A 192 -10.86 -7.35 -36.42
CA MET A 192 -10.43 -6.04 -35.92
C MET A 192 -9.43 -5.32 -36.82
N GLY A 193 -9.02 -5.94 -37.95
CA GLY A 193 -8.12 -5.34 -38.93
C GLY A 193 -6.66 -5.20 -38.47
N ALA A 194 -6.25 -5.97 -37.46
CA ALA A 194 -4.85 -6.00 -37.05
C ALA A 194 -3.96 -6.62 -38.13
N LYS A 195 -2.76 -6.07 -38.33
CA LYS A 195 -1.79 -6.61 -39.28
C LYS A 195 -1.17 -7.89 -38.73
N GLU A 196 -1.12 -8.92 -39.57
CA GLU A 196 -0.49 -10.21 -39.23
C GLU A 196 0.97 -10.06 -38.77
N SER A 197 1.71 -9.09 -39.33
CA SER A 197 3.09 -8.79 -38.91
C SER A 197 3.22 -8.36 -37.44
N GLY A 198 2.14 -7.87 -36.82
CA GLY A 198 2.11 -7.52 -35.39
C GLY A 198 1.71 -8.67 -34.48
N PHE A 199 1.25 -9.79 -35.04
CA PHE A 199 0.78 -10.97 -34.32
C PHE A 199 1.34 -12.23 -34.99
N PRO A 200 2.63 -12.56 -34.78
CA PRO A 200 3.21 -13.82 -35.27
C PRO A 200 2.51 -15.04 -34.64
N GLU A 201 2.73 -16.23 -35.20
CA GLU A 201 2.05 -17.46 -34.74
C GLU A 201 2.35 -17.84 -33.29
N ASP A 202 3.55 -17.50 -32.81
CA ASP A 202 4.06 -17.75 -31.47
C ASP A 202 3.84 -16.57 -30.51
N VAL A 203 2.92 -15.65 -30.82
CA VAL A 203 2.63 -14.48 -29.98
C VAL A 203 1.92 -14.87 -28.67
N GLY A 204 2.39 -14.31 -27.55
CA GLY A 204 1.61 -14.24 -26.30
C GLY A 204 0.81 -12.93 -26.27
N ILE A 205 -0.44 -12.99 -25.80
CA ILE A 205 -1.35 -11.83 -25.82
C ILE A 205 -1.79 -11.50 -24.40
N THR A 206 -1.54 -10.27 -23.97
CA THR A 206 -2.05 -9.72 -22.70
C THR A 206 -2.99 -8.56 -23.00
N VAL A 207 -4.15 -8.54 -22.35
CA VAL A 207 -5.15 -7.47 -22.50
C VAL A 207 -4.95 -6.42 -21.41
N LYS A 208 -4.92 -5.15 -21.81
CA LYS A 208 -4.84 -3.99 -20.91
C LYS A 208 -6.19 -3.26 -20.91
N PRO A 209 -7.12 -3.59 -20.00
CA PRO A 209 -8.34 -2.79 -19.83
C PRO A 209 -8.04 -1.51 -19.07
N MET A 210 -8.79 -0.44 -19.38
CA MET A 210 -8.83 0.79 -18.60
C MET A 210 -10.23 1.37 -18.70
N SER A 211 -10.85 1.69 -17.56
CA SER A 211 -12.24 2.15 -17.52
C SER A 211 -12.38 3.52 -16.88
N GLU A 212 -13.38 4.27 -17.37
CA GLU A 212 -13.70 5.61 -16.89
C GLU A 212 -14.09 5.59 -15.41
N PHE A 213 -15.04 4.72 -15.04
CA PHE A 213 -15.55 4.63 -13.67
C PHE A 213 -14.42 4.39 -12.65
N LYS A 214 -13.54 3.40 -12.92
CA LYS A 214 -12.44 3.05 -12.01
C LYS A 214 -11.37 4.14 -11.96
N THR A 215 -11.09 4.78 -13.10
CA THR A 215 -10.17 5.93 -13.16
C THR A 215 -10.70 7.09 -12.33
N LYS A 216 -11.94 7.53 -12.58
CA LYS A 216 -12.49 8.73 -11.95
C LYS A 216 -12.58 8.60 -10.43
N ARG A 217 -13.03 7.44 -9.90
CA ARG A 217 -13.05 7.21 -8.44
C ARG A 217 -11.66 7.24 -7.80
N HIS A 218 -10.66 6.67 -8.49
CA HIS A 218 -9.27 6.68 -8.05
C HIS A 218 -8.70 8.10 -8.01
N VAL A 219 -8.89 8.87 -9.08
CA VAL A 219 -8.43 10.26 -9.19
C VAL A 219 -9.09 11.14 -8.14
N ARG A 220 -10.41 11.02 -7.93
CA ARG A 220 -11.13 11.77 -6.87
C ARG A 220 -10.50 11.54 -5.50
N LYS A 221 -10.19 10.28 -5.16
CA LYS A 221 -9.57 9.94 -3.87
C LYS A 221 -8.20 10.63 -3.72
N ALA A 222 -7.38 10.61 -4.76
CA ALA A 222 -6.06 11.25 -4.74
C ALA A 222 -6.14 12.78 -4.64
N LEU A 223 -7.06 13.43 -5.36
CA LEU A 223 -7.25 14.88 -5.30
C LEU A 223 -7.82 15.34 -3.94
N ARG A 224 -8.77 14.61 -3.37
CA ARG A 224 -9.26 14.86 -2.00
C ARG A 224 -8.12 14.76 -1.00
N TYR A 225 -7.32 13.69 -1.07
CA TYR A 225 -6.13 13.53 -0.23
C TYR A 225 -5.17 14.71 -0.37
N ALA A 226 -4.88 15.14 -1.61
CA ALA A 226 -3.98 16.26 -1.86
C ALA A 226 -4.48 17.55 -1.19
N LEU A 227 -5.77 17.87 -1.36
CA LEU A 227 -6.41 19.05 -0.75
C LEU A 227 -6.42 18.97 0.78
N GLU A 228 -6.84 17.84 1.36
CA GLU A 228 -6.95 17.63 2.81
C GLU A 228 -5.59 17.69 3.53
N ASN A 229 -4.50 17.35 2.83
CA ASN A 229 -3.15 17.30 3.38
C ASN A 229 -2.28 18.46 2.88
N GLY A 230 -2.87 19.50 2.27
CA GLY A 230 -2.15 20.70 1.84
C GLY A 230 -1.06 20.43 0.79
N ARG A 231 -1.18 19.35 0.02
CA ARG A 231 -0.28 19.03 -1.10
C ARG A 231 -0.60 19.96 -2.27
N LYS A 232 0.41 20.38 -3.02
CA LYS A 232 0.26 21.40 -4.07
C LYS A 232 0.44 20.84 -5.47
N ASN A 233 1.43 19.97 -5.67
CA ASN A 233 1.83 19.50 -7.00
C ASN A 233 1.44 18.04 -7.19
N VAL A 234 0.38 17.80 -7.99
CA VAL A 234 -0.14 16.47 -8.31
C VAL A 234 0.18 16.13 -9.77
N ALA A 235 0.83 15.00 -9.99
CA ALA A 235 1.06 14.46 -11.32
C ALA A 235 0.09 13.32 -11.62
N VAL A 236 -0.61 13.37 -12.75
CA VAL A 236 -1.21 12.18 -13.37
C VAL A 236 -0.26 11.66 -14.45
N ILE A 237 0.12 10.39 -14.34
CA ILE A 237 1.14 9.80 -15.22
C ILE A 237 0.57 8.81 -16.23
N GLY A 238 1.26 8.68 -17.35
CA GLY A 238 0.97 7.66 -18.35
C GLY A 238 1.74 7.88 -19.65
N LYS A 239 1.86 6.83 -20.45
CA LYS A 239 2.39 6.79 -21.81
C LYS A 239 1.28 7.00 -22.84
N GLY A 240 0.39 7.97 -22.57
CA GLY A 240 -0.78 8.25 -23.40
C GLY A 240 -0.47 8.69 -24.84
N ASN A 241 0.77 9.13 -25.11
CA ASN A 241 1.25 9.39 -26.46
C ASN A 241 1.34 8.11 -27.32
N ILE A 242 1.57 6.95 -26.70
CA ILE A 242 1.62 5.63 -27.35
C ILE A 242 0.30 4.89 -27.13
N MET A 243 -0.14 4.75 -25.88
CA MET A 243 -1.32 4.00 -25.48
C MET A 243 -2.55 4.91 -25.31
N LYS A 244 -3.03 5.48 -26.41
CA LYS A 244 -4.10 6.49 -26.42
C LYS A 244 -5.40 5.99 -25.78
N ALA A 245 -5.81 4.76 -26.12
CA ALA A 245 -7.09 4.19 -25.68
C ALA A 245 -7.14 3.82 -24.19
N THR A 246 -5.98 3.67 -23.53
CA THR A 246 -5.91 3.25 -22.13
C THR A 246 -5.26 4.33 -21.26
N GLU A 247 -3.94 4.52 -21.35
CA GLU A 247 -3.25 5.51 -20.52
C GLU A 247 -3.56 6.96 -20.96
N GLY A 248 -3.82 7.19 -22.25
CA GLY A 248 -4.33 8.47 -22.73
C GLY A 248 -5.72 8.78 -22.19
N ALA A 249 -6.63 7.81 -22.24
CA ALA A 249 -7.96 7.92 -21.66
C ALA A 249 -7.91 8.14 -20.14
N PHE A 250 -7.04 7.43 -19.42
CA PHE A 250 -6.82 7.61 -17.99
C PHE A 250 -6.45 9.05 -17.63
N ILE A 251 -5.50 9.64 -18.38
CA ILE A 251 -5.11 11.04 -18.19
C ILE A 251 -6.29 11.96 -18.50
N ASN A 252 -7.00 11.77 -19.60
CA ASN A 252 -8.14 12.61 -19.97
C ASN A 252 -9.23 12.59 -18.89
N TRP A 253 -9.62 11.41 -18.43
CA TRP A 253 -10.60 11.26 -17.35
C TRP A 253 -10.13 11.88 -16.03
N ALA A 254 -8.82 11.91 -15.74
CA ALA A 254 -8.30 12.61 -14.58
C ALA A 254 -8.49 14.13 -14.68
N PHE A 255 -8.32 14.71 -15.87
CA PHE A 255 -8.59 16.13 -16.11
C PHE A 255 -10.09 16.43 -16.08
N GLU A 256 -10.95 15.52 -16.58
CA GLU A 256 -12.40 15.66 -16.42
C GLU A 256 -12.82 15.67 -14.94
N VAL A 257 -12.17 14.89 -14.07
CA VAL A 257 -12.43 14.94 -12.62
C VAL A 257 -12.08 16.31 -12.03
N ALA A 258 -11.00 16.94 -12.49
CA ALA A 258 -10.62 18.27 -12.01
C ALA A 258 -11.68 19.35 -12.33
N GLU A 259 -12.52 19.11 -13.34
CA GLU A 259 -13.63 19.99 -13.73
C GLU A 259 -14.94 19.69 -12.99
N GLU A 260 -15.03 18.59 -12.23
CA GLU A 260 -16.23 18.24 -11.45
C GLU A 260 -16.52 19.32 -10.39
N PRO A 261 -17.80 19.58 -10.03
CA PRO A 261 -18.18 20.64 -9.09
C PRO A 261 -17.48 20.61 -7.74
N GLU A 262 -17.05 19.42 -7.28
CA GLU A 262 -16.32 19.24 -6.03
C GLU A 262 -14.91 19.87 -6.04
N PHE A 263 -14.26 19.87 -7.21
CA PHE A 263 -12.87 20.31 -7.42
C PHE A 263 -12.76 21.66 -8.13
N LYS A 264 -13.88 22.18 -8.64
CA LYS A 264 -13.96 23.52 -9.21
C LYS A 264 -13.37 24.55 -8.25
N ASP A 265 -12.53 25.44 -8.79
CA ASP A 265 -11.79 26.49 -8.06
C ASP A 265 -10.77 25.97 -7.01
N LYS A 266 -10.61 24.65 -6.85
CA LYS A 266 -9.64 24.01 -5.96
C LYS A 266 -8.52 23.30 -6.72
N VAL A 267 -8.80 22.81 -7.93
CA VAL A 267 -7.80 22.15 -8.78
C VAL A 267 -7.56 23.00 -10.02
N VAL A 268 -6.31 23.43 -10.20
CA VAL A 268 -5.86 24.16 -11.39
C VAL A 268 -5.14 23.20 -12.33
N THR A 269 -5.43 23.32 -13.63
CA THR A 269 -4.89 22.43 -14.69
C THR A 269 -4.02 23.17 -15.70
N ASP A 270 -3.93 24.50 -15.59
CA ASP A 270 -3.06 25.34 -16.42
C ASP A 270 -1.58 25.06 -16.07
N PRO A 271 -0.75 24.62 -17.04
CA PRO A 271 0.67 24.36 -16.84
C PRO A 271 1.46 25.56 -16.30
N GLU A 272 1.03 26.79 -16.59
CA GLU A 272 1.73 28.02 -16.18
C GLU A 272 1.19 28.59 -14.86
N ALA A 273 0.09 28.04 -14.34
CA ALA A 273 -0.47 28.48 -13.07
C ALA A 273 0.32 27.93 -11.88
N GLU A 274 0.47 28.76 -10.85
CA GLU A 274 0.88 28.34 -9.52
C GLU A 274 -0.38 28.19 -8.64
N PRO A 275 -0.54 27.07 -7.90
CA PRO A 275 -1.71 26.88 -7.06
C PRO A 275 -1.71 27.88 -5.90
N ALA A 276 -2.83 28.58 -5.69
CA ALA A 276 -3.03 29.42 -4.52
C ALA A 276 -3.12 28.58 -3.22
N GLU A 277 -3.16 29.25 -2.08
CA GLU A 277 -3.39 28.56 -0.80
C GLU A 277 -4.71 27.78 -0.82
N GLY A 278 -4.66 26.51 -0.40
CA GLY A 278 -5.81 25.60 -0.46
C GLY A 278 -6.12 25.03 -1.85
N GLN A 279 -5.32 25.34 -2.88
CA GLN A 279 -5.44 24.77 -4.21
C GLN A 279 -4.37 23.70 -4.48
N VAL A 280 -4.67 22.87 -5.48
CA VAL A 280 -3.81 21.83 -6.04
C VAL A 280 -3.60 22.10 -7.53
N LYS A 281 -2.39 21.92 -8.03
CA LYS A 281 -2.08 21.86 -9.46
C LYS A 281 -2.06 20.42 -9.94
N LEU A 282 -2.92 20.08 -10.89
CA LEU A 282 -2.92 18.79 -11.58
C LEU A 282 -2.16 18.91 -12.90
N SER A 283 -1.05 18.18 -13.03
CA SER A 283 -0.20 18.16 -14.22
C SER A 283 -0.17 16.78 -14.86
N LYS A 284 -0.13 16.70 -16.19
CA LYS A 284 0.16 15.45 -16.91
C LYS A 284 1.67 15.26 -17.06
N VAL A 285 2.17 14.06 -16.78
CA VAL A 285 3.59 13.72 -16.94
C VAL A 285 3.73 12.37 -17.62
N ILE A 286 4.62 12.25 -18.60
CA ILE A 286 4.86 10.95 -19.24
C ILE A 286 5.62 10.04 -18.26
N THR A 287 5.26 8.76 -18.15
CA THR A 287 5.81 7.85 -17.12
C THR A 287 7.34 7.80 -17.10
N ASP A 288 8.00 7.73 -18.25
CA ASP A 288 9.47 7.75 -18.33
C ASP A 288 10.07 9.06 -17.83
N GLN A 289 9.43 10.19 -18.13
CA GLN A 289 9.79 11.48 -17.57
C GLN A 289 9.62 11.52 -16.05
N MET A 290 8.53 10.96 -15.52
CA MET A 290 8.31 10.89 -14.06
C MET A 290 9.41 10.09 -13.37
N LEU A 291 9.80 8.93 -13.91
CA LEU A 291 10.90 8.12 -13.35
C LEU A 291 12.21 8.93 -13.28
N MET A 292 12.54 9.69 -14.32
CA MET A 292 13.71 10.58 -14.30
C MET A 292 13.55 11.73 -13.28
N GLN A 293 12.36 12.33 -13.19
CA GLN A 293 12.10 13.45 -12.29
C GLN A 293 12.16 13.05 -10.83
N LEU A 294 11.70 11.86 -10.44
CA LEU A 294 11.84 11.39 -9.05
C LEU A 294 13.30 11.27 -8.63
N VAL A 295 14.21 10.93 -9.55
CA VAL A 295 15.64 10.87 -9.25
C VAL A 295 16.27 12.27 -9.20
N LEU A 296 15.93 13.14 -10.16
CA LEU A 296 16.60 14.43 -10.34
C LEU A 296 16.00 15.55 -9.46
N ARG A 297 14.66 15.57 -9.35
CA ARG A 297 13.85 16.60 -8.69
C ARG A 297 12.64 15.98 -7.97
N PRO A 298 12.85 15.10 -6.97
CA PRO A 298 11.76 14.49 -6.21
C PRO A 298 10.87 15.52 -5.49
N ASP A 299 11.45 16.66 -5.10
CA ASP A 299 10.81 17.80 -4.44
C ASP A 299 9.85 18.60 -5.35
N ALA A 300 9.77 18.26 -6.63
CA ALA A 300 8.81 18.88 -7.56
C ALA A 300 7.39 18.28 -7.45
N TRP A 301 7.22 17.13 -6.78
CA TRP A 301 5.98 16.36 -6.79
C TRP A 301 5.56 15.96 -5.38
N ASP A 302 4.32 16.29 -5.00
CA ASP A 302 3.75 15.88 -3.72
C ASP A 302 2.93 14.58 -3.86
N VAL A 303 2.20 14.43 -4.97
CA VAL A 303 1.34 13.27 -5.23
C VAL A 303 1.49 12.79 -6.66
N VAL A 304 1.55 11.47 -6.84
CA VAL A 304 1.58 10.82 -8.17
C VAL A 304 0.40 9.88 -8.32
N ILE A 305 -0.46 10.14 -9.30
CA ILE A 305 -1.61 9.33 -9.68
C ILE A 305 -1.25 8.50 -10.90
N ALA A 306 -1.33 7.18 -10.78
CA ALA A 306 -0.90 6.24 -11.81
C ALA A 306 -1.88 5.08 -12.01
N GLN A 307 -1.82 4.47 -13.20
CA GLN A 307 -2.41 3.15 -13.45
C GLN A 307 -1.67 2.06 -12.66
N ASN A 308 -2.21 0.85 -12.66
CA ASN A 308 -1.71 -0.26 -11.85
C ASN A 308 -0.21 -0.54 -12.08
N LEU A 309 0.22 -0.76 -13.33
CA LEU A 309 1.61 -1.10 -13.65
C LEU A 309 2.58 0.08 -13.37
N ASN A 310 2.22 1.27 -13.85
CA ASN A 310 3.06 2.46 -13.68
C ASN A 310 3.18 2.86 -12.21
N GLY A 311 2.10 2.72 -11.44
CA GLY A 311 2.08 2.99 -10.01
C GLY A 311 2.97 2.02 -9.23
N ASP A 312 3.00 0.75 -9.62
CA ASP A 312 3.93 -0.24 -9.03
C ASP A 312 5.38 0.22 -9.18
N TYR A 313 5.81 0.49 -10.42
CA TYR A 313 7.18 0.89 -10.74
C TYR A 313 7.59 2.21 -10.07
N VAL A 314 6.73 3.22 -10.13
CA VAL A 314 7.01 4.53 -9.53
C VAL A 314 7.09 4.44 -8.01
N SER A 315 6.19 3.66 -7.39
CA SER A 315 6.18 3.50 -5.93
C SER A 315 7.41 2.75 -5.41
N ASP A 316 7.93 1.77 -6.15
CA ASP A 316 9.16 1.05 -5.81
C ASP A 316 10.42 1.90 -6.04
N LEU A 317 10.45 2.68 -7.13
CA LEU A 317 11.52 3.65 -7.36
C LEU A 317 11.56 4.68 -6.22
N ALA A 318 10.42 5.30 -5.90
CA ALA A 318 10.32 6.29 -4.84
C ALA A 318 10.78 5.70 -3.48
N ALA A 319 10.30 4.50 -3.12
CA ALA A 319 10.74 3.83 -1.89
C ALA A 319 12.26 3.59 -1.88
N SER A 320 12.84 3.20 -3.02
CA SER A 320 14.29 2.95 -3.15
C SER A 320 15.13 4.21 -2.94
N LEU A 321 14.61 5.38 -3.30
CA LEU A 321 15.28 6.66 -3.04
C LEU A 321 15.47 6.92 -1.54
N ILE A 322 14.61 6.38 -0.67
CA ILE A 322 14.69 6.56 0.78
C ILE A 322 15.13 5.30 1.53
N GLY A 323 15.77 4.34 0.86
CA GLY A 323 16.34 3.14 1.49
C GLY A 323 15.61 1.83 1.16
N GLY A 324 14.46 1.87 0.49
CA GLY A 324 13.77 0.71 -0.06
C GLY A 324 12.37 0.43 0.53
N PRO A 325 11.68 -0.60 0.00
CA PRO A 325 10.31 -0.94 0.40
C PRO A 325 10.17 -1.37 1.86
N GLY A 326 11.27 -1.78 2.52
CA GLY A 326 11.29 -2.10 3.95
C GLY A 326 10.97 -0.90 4.87
N PHE A 327 11.04 0.32 4.34
CA PHE A 327 10.92 1.57 5.10
C PHE A 327 9.63 2.33 4.85
N VAL A 328 8.72 1.82 4.01
CA VAL A 328 7.54 2.58 3.55
C VAL A 328 6.23 1.90 3.95
N PRO A 329 5.23 2.67 4.42
CA PRO A 329 3.89 2.16 4.68
C PRO A 329 3.12 1.92 3.37
N SER A 330 2.05 1.13 3.43
CA SER A 330 1.14 0.91 2.30
C SER A 330 -0.27 0.57 2.79
N GLY A 331 -1.27 1.03 2.04
CA GLY A 331 -2.67 0.67 2.26
C GLY A 331 -3.44 0.51 0.95
N ASN A 332 -4.31 -0.50 0.88
CA ASN A 332 -5.27 -0.68 -0.20
C ASN A 332 -6.62 -0.15 0.29
N ILE A 333 -7.13 0.89 -0.36
CA ILE A 333 -8.26 1.69 0.15
C ILE A 333 -9.37 1.71 -0.91
N GLY A 334 -10.57 1.31 -0.51
CA GLY A 334 -11.81 1.41 -1.28
C GLY A 334 -12.69 2.56 -0.78
N ASP A 335 -14.01 2.41 -0.90
CA ASP A 335 -14.97 3.34 -0.30
C ASP A 335 -15.33 2.88 1.11
N GLY A 336 -14.64 3.46 2.11
CA GLY A 336 -14.79 3.14 3.52
C GLY A 336 -13.97 1.92 3.98
N TYR A 337 -13.86 0.88 3.15
CA TYR A 337 -13.01 -0.28 3.44
C TYR A 337 -11.52 0.02 3.23
N ALA A 338 -10.67 -0.47 4.14
CA ALA A 338 -9.22 -0.33 4.02
C ALA A 338 -8.47 -1.57 4.54
N LEU A 339 -7.42 -1.97 3.83
CA LEU A 339 -6.48 -3.01 4.26
C LEU A 339 -5.05 -2.47 4.19
N PHE A 340 -4.45 -2.26 5.36
CA PHE A 340 -3.07 -1.82 5.50
C PHE A 340 -2.12 -3.02 5.39
N GLU A 341 -0.91 -2.82 4.87
CA GLU A 341 0.02 -3.92 4.66
C GLU A 341 1.49 -3.51 4.74
N SER A 342 2.37 -4.48 5.01
CA SER A 342 3.79 -4.33 4.70
C SER A 342 4.00 -4.21 3.19
N THR A 343 4.87 -3.31 2.76
CA THR A 343 5.20 -3.10 1.35
C THR A 343 6.10 -4.20 0.77
N HIS A 344 6.95 -4.80 1.61
CA HIS A 344 7.92 -5.81 1.19
C HIS A 344 7.30 -7.22 1.07
N GLY A 345 8.07 -8.14 0.46
CA GLY A 345 7.71 -9.56 0.37
C GLY A 345 7.95 -10.35 1.66
N THR A 346 7.90 -11.68 1.55
CA THR A 346 7.94 -12.63 2.69
C THR A 346 9.33 -12.89 3.27
N ALA A 347 10.41 -12.61 2.53
CA ALA A 347 11.81 -12.79 2.97
C ALA A 347 12.07 -14.14 3.67
N TRP A 348 11.74 -15.24 2.97
CA TRP A 348 11.83 -16.62 3.49
C TRP A 348 13.21 -17.01 4.01
N ASP A 349 14.26 -16.41 3.48
CA ASP A 349 15.66 -16.64 3.87
C ASP A 349 15.97 -16.16 5.29
N ILE A 350 15.20 -15.23 5.84
CA ILE A 350 15.38 -14.71 7.21
C ILE A 350 14.20 -14.98 8.16
N ALA A 351 13.16 -15.66 7.70
CA ALA A 351 11.99 -16.02 8.50
C ALA A 351 12.38 -16.85 9.74
N GLY A 352 11.86 -16.44 10.90
CA GLY A 352 12.07 -17.08 12.20
C GLY A 352 13.44 -16.79 12.85
N LYS A 353 14.24 -15.87 12.29
CA LYS A 353 15.60 -15.56 12.78
C LYS A 353 15.69 -14.31 13.65
N GLY A 354 14.60 -13.56 13.80
CA GLY A 354 14.56 -12.29 14.53
C GLY A 354 15.35 -11.17 13.86
N LEU A 355 15.57 -11.25 12.55
CA LEU A 355 16.40 -10.29 11.77
C LEU A 355 15.57 -9.32 10.94
N ALA A 356 14.26 -9.58 10.79
CA ALA A 356 13.38 -8.80 9.92
C ALA A 356 13.12 -7.40 10.49
N ASN A 357 13.10 -6.40 9.62
CA ASN A 357 12.74 -5.04 9.97
C ASN A 357 11.20 -4.87 10.01
N PRO A 358 10.57 -4.62 11.18
CA PRO A 358 9.12 -4.48 11.29
C PRO A 358 8.62 -3.10 10.86
N LEU A 359 9.50 -2.20 10.39
CA LEU A 359 9.15 -0.80 10.20
C LEU A 359 8.04 -0.59 9.16
N SER A 360 8.09 -1.24 8.00
CA SER A 360 7.06 -1.07 6.97
C SER A 360 5.65 -1.34 7.52
N ILE A 361 5.44 -2.49 8.17
CA ILE A 361 4.13 -2.81 8.76
C ILE A 361 3.79 -1.91 9.95
N THR A 362 4.79 -1.46 10.72
CA THR A 362 4.59 -0.51 11.83
C THR A 362 4.12 0.86 11.34
N LEU A 363 4.72 1.37 10.27
CA LEU A 363 4.28 2.61 9.62
C LEU A 363 2.91 2.43 8.95
N SER A 364 2.61 1.25 8.39
CA SER A 364 1.26 0.95 7.91
C SER A 364 0.23 0.92 9.05
N GLY A 365 0.64 0.51 10.25
CA GLY A 365 -0.15 0.66 11.48
C GLY A 365 -0.38 2.11 11.86
N ALA A 366 0.64 2.99 11.73
CA ALA A 366 0.47 4.43 11.92
C ALA A 366 -0.47 5.04 10.87
N MET A 367 -0.34 4.65 9.60
CA MET A 367 -1.23 5.05 8.50
C MET A 367 -2.68 4.57 8.75
N MET A 368 -2.85 3.39 9.35
CA MET A 368 -4.16 2.90 9.81
C MET A 368 -4.74 3.81 10.90
N LEU A 369 -3.95 4.21 11.90
CA LEU A 369 -4.40 5.14 12.94
C LEU A 369 -4.84 6.48 12.35
N GLU A 370 -4.14 7.01 11.35
CA GLU A 370 -4.55 8.23 10.64
C GLU A 370 -5.92 8.06 9.96
N TYR A 371 -6.14 6.91 9.31
CA TYR A 371 -7.41 6.57 8.67
C TYR A 371 -8.55 6.44 9.69
N LEU A 372 -8.25 5.96 10.90
CA LEU A 372 -9.20 5.90 12.03
C LEU A 372 -9.44 7.27 12.70
N GLY A 373 -8.75 8.32 12.25
CA GLY A 373 -8.81 9.66 12.86
C GLY A 373 -7.95 9.81 14.12
N TRP A 374 -7.15 8.81 14.48
CA TRP A 374 -6.31 8.78 15.69
C TRP A 374 -4.91 9.35 15.40
N LYS A 375 -4.86 10.54 14.79
CA LYS A 375 -3.65 11.16 14.23
C LYS A 375 -2.55 11.41 15.28
N ASP A 376 -2.93 11.79 16.50
CA ASP A 376 -1.95 12.03 17.58
C ASP A 376 -1.16 10.76 17.95
N ALA A 377 -1.82 9.60 17.93
CA ALA A 377 -1.16 8.33 18.17
C ALA A 377 -0.26 7.91 17.01
N ALA A 378 -0.67 8.19 15.75
CA ALA A 378 0.18 7.99 14.58
C ALA A 378 1.45 8.84 14.65
N GLU A 379 1.33 10.13 15.01
CA GLU A 379 2.47 11.05 15.13
C GLU A 379 3.45 10.62 16.23
N LYS A 380 2.98 10.01 17.33
CA LYS A 380 3.89 9.40 18.32
C LYS A 380 4.76 8.31 17.70
N ILE A 381 4.19 7.45 16.86
CA ILE A 381 4.95 6.40 16.15
C ILE A 381 5.97 7.05 15.22
N TYR A 382 5.56 8.04 14.41
CA TYR A 382 6.47 8.72 13.49
C TYR A 382 7.62 9.42 14.22
N SER A 383 7.33 10.14 15.31
CA SER A 383 8.35 10.78 16.14
C SER A 383 9.29 9.77 16.79
N ALA A 384 8.77 8.64 17.29
CA ALA A 384 9.58 7.62 17.91
C ALA A 384 10.53 6.96 16.91
N VAL A 385 10.04 6.63 15.71
CA VAL A 385 10.87 6.09 14.62
C VAL A 385 11.98 7.07 14.22
N ARG A 386 11.67 8.37 14.07
CA ARG A 386 12.69 9.40 13.79
C ARG A 386 13.81 9.40 14.85
N LYS A 387 13.44 9.40 16.13
CA LYS A 387 14.39 9.34 17.25
C LYS A 387 15.22 8.05 17.25
N THR A 388 14.62 6.90 16.92
CA THR A 388 15.34 5.63 16.82
C THR A 388 16.42 5.68 15.72
N PHE A 389 16.12 6.32 14.59
CA PHE A 389 17.12 6.54 13.54
C PHE A 389 18.20 7.56 13.94
N GLU A 390 17.84 8.63 14.66
CA GLU A 390 18.81 9.60 15.22
C GLU A 390 19.83 8.92 16.14
N ASP A 391 19.36 7.98 16.96
CA ASP A 391 20.19 7.14 17.84
C ASP A 391 20.92 6.01 17.10
N ARG A 392 20.70 5.88 15.78
CA ARG A 392 21.34 4.89 14.89
C ARG A 392 21.14 3.46 15.38
N VAL A 393 19.96 3.19 15.93
CA VAL A 393 19.54 1.85 16.34
C VAL A 393 18.65 1.29 15.24
N GLY A 394 18.85 0.01 14.89
CA GLY A 394 18.07 -0.61 13.85
C GLY A 394 18.29 -2.10 13.74
N THR A 395 17.44 -2.77 12.98
CA THR A 395 17.64 -4.16 12.58
C THR A 395 18.90 -4.32 11.71
N PRO A 396 19.40 -5.54 11.45
CA PRO A 396 20.67 -5.76 10.75
C PRO A 396 20.76 -5.06 9.39
N ASP A 397 19.67 -4.95 8.64
CA ASP A 397 19.56 -4.20 7.38
C ASP A 397 19.82 -2.69 7.58
N VAL A 398 19.20 -2.08 8.59
CA VAL A 398 19.38 -0.67 8.95
C VAL A 398 20.80 -0.39 9.42
N ALA A 399 21.30 -1.20 10.37
CA ALA A 399 22.65 -1.03 10.90
C ALA A 399 23.72 -1.24 9.82
N SER A 400 23.52 -2.21 8.92
CA SER A 400 24.37 -2.41 7.74
C SER A 400 24.31 -1.22 6.78
N GLY A 401 23.13 -0.64 6.57
CA GLY A 401 22.95 0.56 5.77
C GLY A 401 23.76 1.74 6.30
N PHE A 402 23.72 2.03 7.59
CA PHE A 402 24.55 3.08 8.21
C PHE A 402 26.05 2.78 8.08
N LYS A 403 26.47 1.52 8.31
CA LYS A 403 27.88 1.12 8.17
C LYS A 403 28.41 1.34 6.76
N LYS A 404 27.60 1.12 5.71
CA LYS A 404 27.96 1.41 4.32
C LYS A 404 28.20 2.91 4.07
N LEU A 405 27.61 3.78 4.90
CA LEU A 405 27.81 5.22 4.89
C LEU A 405 28.97 5.66 5.81
N GLY A 406 29.72 4.72 6.40
CA GLY A 406 30.79 5.00 7.36
C GLY A 406 30.29 5.44 8.73
N ILE A 407 29.02 5.19 9.05
CA ILE A 407 28.39 5.58 10.31
C ILE A 407 28.21 4.34 11.19
N GLU A 408 28.70 4.40 12.43
CA GLU A 408 28.44 3.34 13.41
C GLU A 408 26.96 3.32 13.83
N ALA A 409 26.40 2.11 13.91
CA ALA A 409 25.00 1.87 14.26
C ALA A 409 24.86 0.57 15.05
N LYS A 410 23.90 0.55 15.99
CA LYS A 410 23.57 -0.60 16.84
C LYS A 410 22.58 -1.50 16.11
N ALA A 411 23.01 -2.73 15.81
CA ALA A 411 22.13 -3.78 15.29
C ALA A 411 21.37 -4.43 16.45
N VAL A 412 20.04 -4.52 16.33
CA VAL A 412 19.15 -5.19 17.29
C VAL A 412 18.23 -6.17 16.56
N SER A 413 17.64 -7.12 17.28
CA SER A 413 16.63 -8.03 16.73
C SER A 413 15.30 -7.33 16.42
N THR A 414 14.40 -8.01 15.68
CA THR A 414 13.05 -7.53 15.36
C THR A 414 12.28 -7.07 16.60
N SER A 415 12.28 -7.88 17.67
CA SER A 415 11.57 -7.57 18.90
C SER A 415 12.23 -6.45 19.69
N GLU A 416 13.57 -6.44 19.78
CA GLU A 416 14.31 -5.36 20.43
C GLU A 416 14.12 -4.02 19.70
N TYR A 417 14.04 -4.02 18.37
CA TYR A 417 13.76 -2.80 17.60
C TYR A 417 12.38 -2.22 17.93
N ALA A 418 11.36 -3.07 18.08
CA ALA A 418 10.05 -2.63 18.55
C ALA A 418 10.12 -2.01 19.96
N GLN A 419 10.88 -2.60 20.88
CA GLN A 419 11.08 -2.05 22.23
C GLN A 419 11.84 -0.72 22.21
N GLU A 420 12.83 -0.56 21.34
CA GLU A 420 13.55 0.70 21.14
C GLU A 420 12.59 1.79 20.65
N ILE A 421 11.69 1.49 19.70
CA ILE A 421 10.64 2.43 19.28
C ILE A 421 9.69 2.75 20.46
N ILE A 422 9.21 1.73 21.19
CA ILE A 422 8.29 1.90 22.32
C ILE A 422 8.89 2.79 23.41
N SER A 423 10.18 2.65 23.71
CA SER A 423 10.86 3.47 24.73
C SER A 423 10.92 4.97 24.38
N ARG A 424 10.67 5.32 23.11
CA ARG A 424 10.70 6.68 22.56
C ARG A 424 9.31 7.30 22.34
N ILE A 425 8.24 6.54 22.64
CA ILE A 425 6.82 6.96 22.66
C ILE A 425 6.48 7.60 24.02
#